data_AF-A0A354CYU8-F1
#
_entry.id   AF-A0A354CYU8-F1
#
_cell.length_a   1.000
_cell.length_b   1.000
_cell.length_c   1.000
_cell.angle_alpha   90.00
_cell.angle_beta   90.00
_cell.angle_gamma   90.00
#
_symmetry.space_group_name_H-M   'P 1'
#
loop_
_entity.id
_entity.type
_entity.pdbx_description
1 polymer ?
#
loop_
_entity_poly.entity_id
_entity_poly.type
_entity_poly.pdbx_seq_one_letter_code
_entity_poly.pdbx_strand_id
1 'polypeptide(L)' 'LDLLTIQEKKGRLEGLQVTILGDIAHSRVARSNIWGLTKLGARVTVCGPPTLLPVHIEQLGVGVTYDVR' A
#
# COMPACT_ATOMS: atom_id res chain seq x y z
N LEU A 1 5.72 12.39 3.45
CA LEU A 1 5.09 13.27 2.46
C LEU A 1 3.74 12.70 2.04
N ASP A 2 3.71 11.50 1.44
CA ASP A 2 2.47 10.88 0.92
C ASP A 2 1.35 10.74 1.96
N LEU A 3 1.67 10.25 3.16
CA LEU A 3 0.68 10.13 4.26
C LEU A 3 0.07 11.49 4.64
N LEU A 4 0.88 12.54 4.72
CA LEU A 4 0.41 13.89 5.04
C LEU A 4 -0.51 14.40 3.93
N THR A 5 -0.13 14.22 2.67
CA THR A 5 -0.96 14.62 1.53
C THR A 5 -2.29 13.87 1.51
N ILE A 6 -2.29 12.56 1.77
CA ILE A 6 -3.54 11.78 1.87
C ILE A 6 -4.39 12.32 3.03
N GLN A 7 -3.80 12.58 4.19
CA GLN A 7 -4.52 13.10 5.35
C GLN A 7 -5.11 14.50 5.07
N GLU A 8 -4.38 15.42 4.44
CA GLU A 8 -4.88 16.74 4.06
C GLU A 8 -6.04 16.65 3.05
N LYS A 9 -5.96 15.71 2.09
CA LYS A 9 -6.97 15.57 1.02
C LYS A 9 -8.17 14.72 1.41
N LYS A 10 -8.03 13.77 2.34
CA LYS A 10 -9.08 12.83 2.74
C LYS A 10 -9.57 13.04 4.17
N GLY A 11 -8.90 13.89 4.95
CA GLY A 11 -9.22 14.21 6.35
C GLY A 11 -8.85 13.11 7.36
N ARG A 12 -8.63 11.87 6.91
CA ARG A 12 -8.26 10.72 7.74
C ARG A 12 -7.47 9.68 6.95
N LEU A 13 -6.71 8.87 7.70
CA LEU A 13 -6.00 7.69 7.19
C LEU A 13 -6.67 6.39 7.67
N GLU A 14 -7.15 6.37 8.91
CA GLU A 14 -7.82 5.21 9.49
C GLU A 14 -9.07 4.81 8.69
N GLY A 15 -9.18 3.52 8.41
CA GLY A 15 -10.27 2.92 7.64
C GLY A 15 -10.28 3.29 6.15
N LEU A 16 -9.30 4.05 5.66
CA LEU A 16 -9.16 4.37 4.24
C LEU A 16 -8.67 3.13 3.48
N GLN A 17 -9.28 2.84 2.33
CA GLN A 17 -8.80 1.80 1.42
C GLN A 17 -7.79 2.42 0.45
N VAL A 18 -6.56 1.91 0.45
CA VAL A 18 -5.48 2.44 -0.38
C VAL A 18 -4.85 1.30 -1.17
N THR A 19 -4.89 1.41 -2.50
CA THR A 19 -4.21 0.47 -3.39
C THR A 19 -2.89 1.07 -3.88
N ILE A 20 -1.79 0.36 -3.70
CA ILE A 20 -0.47 0.72 -4.24
C ILE A 20 -0.22 -0.15 -5.48
N LEU A 21 -0.14 0.51 -6.64
CA LEU A 21 0.05 -0.13 -7.94
C LEU A 21 1.49 0.05 -8.44
N GLY A 22 2.11 -1.04 -8.89
CA GLY A 22 3.40 -1.01 -9.61
C GLY A 22 4.46 -1.96 -9.06
N ASP A 23 5.72 -1.52 -9.12
CA ASP A 23 6.87 -2.29 -8.63
C ASP A 23 7.03 -2.14 -7.11
N ILE A 24 6.56 -3.14 -6.37
CA ILE A 24 6.63 -3.17 -4.91
C ILE A 24 7.94 -3.81 -4.42
N ALA A 25 8.50 -4.72 -5.22
CA ALA A 25 9.77 -5.39 -4.94
C ALA A 25 10.93 -4.40 -4.82
N HIS A 26 11.01 -3.41 -5.71
CA HIS A 26 12.13 -2.47 -5.75
C HIS A 26 11.81 -1.08 -5.21
N SER A 27 10.53 -0.75 -4.98
CA SER A 27 10.14 0.57 -4.48
C SER A 27 10.28 0.70 -2.96
N ARG A 28 11.32 1.45 -2.53
CA ARG A 28 11.45 1.90 -1.14
C ARG A 28 10.26 2.74 -0.68
N VAL A 29 9.67 3.53 -1.60
CA VAL A 29 8.49 4.38 -1.33
C VAL A 29 7.25 3.52 -1.07
N ALA A 30 7.03 2.48 -1.87
CA ALA A 30 5.92 1.56 -1.66
C ALA A 30 6.02 0.91 -0.28
N ARG A 31 7.20 0.41 0.11
CA ARG A 31 7.42 -0.20 1.43
C ARG A 31 7.19 0.77 2.59
N SER A 32 7.69 2.01 2.49
CA SER A 32 7.46 3.01 3.55
C SER A 32 5.98 3.38 3.68
N ASN A 33 5.26 3.47 2.55
CA ASN A 33 3.84 3.77 2.54
C ASN A 33 3.01 2.61 3.08
N ILE A 34 3.32 1.35 2.71
CA ILE A 34 2.68 0.15 3.29
C ILE A 34 2.80 0.18 4.80
N TRP A 35 4.01 0.39 5.33
CA TRP A 35 4.23 0.41 6.77
C TRP A 35 3.45 1.54 7.45
N GLY A 36 3.56 2.77 6.95
CA GLY A 36 2.92 3.93 7.57
C GLY A 36 1.40 3.88 7.51
N LEU A 37 0.83 3.53 6.34
CA LEU A 37 -0.62 3.45 6.14
C LEU A 37 -1.24 2.35 7.01
N THR A 38 -0.64 1.16 7.02
CA THR A 38 -1.12 0.04 7.83
C THR A 38 -1.04 0.38 9.32
N LYS A 39 0.07 0.99 9.77
CA LYS A 39 0.25 1.41 11.17
C LYS A 39 -0.78 2.44 11.62
N LEU A 40 -1.25 3.29 10.71
CA LEU A 40 -2.25 4.34 10.96
C LEU A 40 -3.69 3.87 10.67
N GLY A 41 -3.91 2.57 10.52
CA GLY A 41 -5.24 1.96 10.43
C GLY A 41 -5.86 2.01 9.03
N ALA A 42 -5.11 2.37 7.98
CA ALA A 42 -5.57 2.21 6.61
C ALA A 42 -5.58 0.73 6.19
N ARG A 43 -6.48 0.37 5.29
CA ARG A 43 -6.51 -0.94 4.64
C ARG A 43 -5.72 -0.85 3.33
N VAL A 44 -4.55 -1.47 3.31
CA VAL A 44 -3.65 -1.41 2.15
C VAL A 44 -3.80 -2.65 1.29
N THR A 45 -3.92 -2.45 -0.01
CA THR A 45 -3.84 -3.50 -1.04
C THR A 45 -2.67 -3.20 -1.97
N VAL A 46 -1.89 -4.20 -2.35
CA VAL A 46 -0.87 -4.05 -3.39
C VAL A 46 -1.33 -4.71 -4.68
N CYS A 47 -0.99 -4.10 -5.81
CA CYS A 47 -1.32 -4.62 -7.12
C CYS A 47 -0.16 -4.45 -8.11
N GLY A 48 0.14 -5.51 -8.84
CA GLY A 48 1.15 -5.50 -9.88
C GLY A 48 1.41 -6.89 -10.44
N PRO A 49 2.22 -7.03 -11.50
CA PRO A 49 2.69 -8.32 -11.98
C PRO A 49 3.32 -9.14 -10.84
N PRO A 50 3.13 -10.48 -10.78
CA PRO A 50 3.68 -11.31 -9.70
C PRO A 50 5.20 -11.16 -9.52
N THR A 51 5.93 -10.94 -10.62
CA THR A 51 7.39 -10.72 -10.62
C THR A 51 7.82 -9.40 -9.97
N LEU A 52 6.90 -8.47 -9.78
CA LEU A 52 7.14 -7.15 -9.20
C LEU A 52 6.59 -7.02 -7.77
N LEU A 53 6.07 -8.11 -7.19
CA LEU A 53 5.66 -8.17 -5.80
C LEU A 53 6.70 -8.96 -4.98
N PRO A 54 7.08 -8.48 -3.78
CA PRO A 54 7.88 -9.27 -2.85
C PRO A 54 7.21 -10.61 -2.53
N VAL A 55 8.01 -11.66 -2.40
CA VAL A 55 7.54 -12.94 -1.88
C VAL A 55 7.05 -12.73 -0.44
N HIS A 56 5.89 -13.29 -0.11
CA HIS A 56 5.25 -13.19 1.21
C HIS A 56 4.85 -11.77 1.64
N ILE A 57 4.56 -10.87 0.70
CA ILE A 57 4.10 -9.52 1.01
C ILE A 57 2.84 -9.49 1.90
N GLU A 58 2.00 -10.52 1.85
CA GLU A 58 0.81 -10.69 2.69
C GLU A 58 1.15 -10.64 4.19
N GLN A 59 2.38 -11.04 4.58
CA GLN A 59 2.84 -11.00 5.98
C GLN A 59 2.90 -9.57 6.55
N LEU A 60 2.91 -8.55 5.69
CA LEU A 60 2.82 -7.15 6.09
C LEU A 60 1.39 -6.70 6.45
N GLY A 61 0.41 -7.61 6.41
CA GLY A 61 -0.99 -7.30 6.71
C GLY A 61 -1.71 -6.57 5.59
N VAL A 62 -1.27 -6.76 4.35
CA VAL A 62 -1.84 -6.12 3.15
C VAL A 62 -2.58 -7.13 2.28
N GLY A 63 -3.61 -6.66 1.58
CA GLY A 63 -4.23 -7.43 0.50
C GLY A 63 -3.33 -7.48 -0.72
N VAL A 64 -3.47 -8.53 -1.54
CA VAL A 64 -2.75 -8.70 -2.80
C VAL A 64 -3.75 -8.96 -3.92
N THR A 65 -3.61 -8.25 -5.03
CA THR A 65 -4.34 -8.52 -6.27
C THR A 65 -3.39 -8.40 -7.46
N TYR A 66 -3.69 -9.12 -8.53
CA TYR A 66 -2.97 -9.03 -9.80
C TYR A 66 -3.83 -8.37 -10.89
N ASP A 67 -5.09 -8.07 -10.57
CA ASP A 67 -6.06 -7.39 -11.43
C ASP A 67 -6.42 -6.03 -10.82
N VAL A 68 -6.54 -5.02 -11.69
CA VAL A 68 -6.86 -3.63 -11.36
C VAL A 68 -8.37 -3.35 -11.47
N ARG A 69 -9.14 -4.30 -12.00
CA ARG A 69 -10.59 -4.19 -12.21
C ARG A 69 -11.39 -4.55 -10.95
#